data_AF-A0A7X1P6R5-F1
#
_entry.id   AF-A0A7X1P6R5-F1
#
_cell.length_a   1.000
_cell.length_b   1.000
_cell.length_c   1.000
_cell.angle_alpha   90.00
_cell.angle_beta   90.00
_cell.angle_gamma   90.00
#
_symmetry.space_group_name_H-M   'P 1'
#
loop_
_entity.id
_entity.type
_entity.pdbx_description
1 polymer ?
#
loop_
_entity_poly.entity_id
_entity_poly.type
_entity_poly.pdbx_seq_one_letter_code
_entity_poly.pdbx_strand_id
1 'polypeptide(L)'
;MPISSNLAIAPESFFWSLEAISRDLRLPFSQTLLLQLFPPPYDIATVQSAARAIGARAELDEVSVHDMRSGGPACFALVRASQPQGSDPPHAIPGAGADPEVLRLMRVERIEHDNVVVRESAAEPMNLSLQGFNALYTGYALRTEPDGARAEAAHDIDAPPRRFGLHWFVRELLRYRSVWRDVLLAALFIQLVALLVPLLTQVIIDKVITHRTLNTLLVIAAVLAMATVFSAALSWIRQHLVLHTGTRIDSVLGAHVFEHLLRLPARYFEHRTTGVLVARLHGVETIRDFLAGAALTLLIDLPFMFVFAAIMYYYSPTLTAIALGVLALLVALSLGVTPVLRRRIDR
;
A
#
# COMPACT_ATOMS: atom_id res chain seq x y z
N MET A 1 -21.79 -9.41 42.79
CA MET A 1 -21.66 -7.95 42.54
C MET A 1 -21.44 -7.78 41.05
N PRO A 2 -22.24 -6.97 40.33
CA PRO A 2 -21.99 -6.73 38.91
C PRO A 2 -20.65 -6.02 38.77
N ILE A 3 -19.71 -6.63 38.03
CA ILE A 3 -18.46 -5.96 37.66
C ILE A 3 -18.84 -4.72 36.85
N SER A 4 -18.44 -3.54 37.33
CA SER A 4 -18.63 -2.29 36.61
C SER A 4 -17.86 -2.35 35.30
N SER A 5 -18.45 -1.90 34.20
CA SER A 5 -17.87 -1.96 32.84
C SER A 5 -16.57 -1.17 32.62
N ASN A 6 -15.98 -0.60 33.68
CA ASN A 6 -14.82 0.30 33.67
C ASN A 6 -13.53 -0.35 34.21
N LEU A 7 -13.43 -1.69 34.27
CA LEU A 7 -12.16 -2.31 34.64
C LEU A 7 -11.17 -2.25 33.47
N ALA A 8 -9.99 -1.72 33.77
CA ALA A 8 -8.91 -1.54 32.80
C ALA A 8 -8.22 -2.88 32.50
N ILE A 9 -8.02 -3.15 31.20
CA ILE A 9 -7.33 -4.33 30.69
C ILE A 9 -5.92 -3.93 30.29
N ALA A 10 -4.94 -4.79 30.62
CA ALA A 10 -3.56 -4.60 30.17
C ALA A 10 -3.50 -4.51 28.63
N PRO A 11 -2.81 -3.51 28.04
CA PRO A 11 -2.71 -3.35 26.59
C PRO A 11 -2.23 -4.61 25.86
N GLU A 12 -1.27 -5.33 26.44
CA GLU A 12 -0.72 -6.55 25.86
C GLU A 12 -1.75 -7.67 25.78
N SER A 13 -2.54 -7.85 26.84
CA SER A 13 -3.63 -8.83 26.89
C SER A 13 -4.77 -8.47 25.93
N PHE A 14 -5.03 -7.17 25.73
CA PHE A 14 -6.04 -6.69 24.78
C PHE A 14 -5.74 -7.13 23.34
N PHE A 15 -4.56 -6.80 22.82
CA PHE A 15 -4.20 -7.14 21.43
C PHE A 15 -4.05 -8.64 21.22
N TRP A 16 -3.44 -9.32 22.18
CA TRP A 16 -3.26 -10.76 22.11
C TRP A 16 -4.61 -11.49 22.09
N SER A 17 -5.59 -11.04 22.89
CA SER A 17 -6.93 -11.64 22.89
C SER A 17 -7.62 -11.51 21.52
N LEU A 18 -7.55 -10.34 20.88
CA LEU A 18 -8.14 -10.12 19.56
C LEU A 18 -7.42 -10.90 18.45
N GLU A 19 -6.09 -11.02 18.54
CA GLU A 19 -5.32 -11.85 17.63
C GLU A 19 -5.71 -13.33 17.78
N ALA A 20 -5.82 -13.82 19.00
CA ALA A 20 -6.25 -15.19 19.30
C ALA A 20 -7.68 -15.47 18.80
N ILE A 21 -8.63 -14.54 19.02
CA ILE A 21 -10.00 -14.60 18.48
C ILE A 21 -9.98 -14.69 16.95
N SER A 22 -9.20 -13.83 16.29
CA SER A 22 -9.12 -13.81 14.84
C SER A 22 -8.53 -15.09 14.25
N ARG A 23 -7.50 -15.65 14.91
CA ARG A 23 -6.85 -16.90 14.52
C ARG A 23 -7.81 -18.08 14.65
N ASP A 24 -8.53 -18.16 15.77
CA ASP A 24 -9.46 -19.26 16.05
C ASP A 24 -10.69 -19.23 15.13
N LEU A 25 -11.18 -18.02 14.81
CA LEU A 25 -12.34 -17.83 13.92
C LEU A 25 -11.97 -17.66 12.44
N ARG A 26 -10.68 -17.76 12.07
CA ARG A 26 -10.15 -17.52 10.71
C ARG A 26 -10.60 -16.18 10.11
N LEU A 27 -10.58 -15.13 10.92
CA LEU A 27 -10.97 -13.77 10.51
C LEU A 27 -9.72 -12.94 10.12
N PRO A 28 -9.81 -12.06 9.12
CA PRO A 28 -8.69 -11.20 8.73
C PRO A 28 -8.34 -10.21 9.84
N PHE A 29 -7.08 -10.20 10.27
CA PHE A 29 -6.59 -9.37 11.37
C PHE A 29 -5.44 -8.47 10.95
N SER A 30 -5.54 -7.19 11.27
CA SER A 30 -4.46 -6.22 11.12
C SER A 30 -4.26 -5.46 12.42
N GLN A 31 -3.17 -5.76 13.12
CA GLN A 31 -2.79 -5.10 14.37
C GLN A 31 -2.65 -3.58 14.19
N THR A 32 -2.12 -3.14 13.06
CA THR A 32 -1.92 -1.71 12.75
C THR A 32 -3.24 -0.96 12.56
N LEU A 33 -4.24 -1.59 11.95
CA LEU A 33 -5.57 -0.98 11.80
C LEU A 33 -6.32 -0.94 13.13
N LEU A 34 -6.21 -1.97 13.97
CA LEU A 34 -6.84 -1.99 15.29
C LEU A 34 -6.24 -0.94 16.24
N LEU A 35 -4.91 -0.77 16.22
CA LEU A 35 -4.24 0.32 16.94
C LEU A 35 -4.72 1.71 16.51
N GLN A 36 -5.13 1.86 15.25
CA GLN A 36 -5.65 3.13 14.73
C GLN A 36 -7.14 3.34 15.02
N LEU A 37 -7.91 2.26 15.18
CA LEU A 37 -9.35 2.31 15.40
C LEU A 37 -9.74 2.37 16.89
N PHE A 38 -8.91 1.83 17.78
CA PHE A 38 -9.18 1.72 19.21
C PHE A 38 -7.99 2.24 20.05
N PRO A 39 -7.90 3.55 20.30
CA PRO A 39 -6.92 4.12 21.24
C PRO A 39 -7.27 3.78 22.70
N PRO A 40 -6.28 3.76 23.62
CA PRO A 40 -6.53 3.56 25.05
C PRO A 40 -7.45 4.63 25.62
N PRO A 41 -8.26 4.35 26.67
CA PRO A 41 -8.17 3.22 27.60
C PRO A 41 -8.79 1.91 27.09
N TYR A 42 -8.16 0.77 27.42
CA TYR A 42 -8.69 -0.55 27.07
C TYR A 42 -9.56 -1.08 28.21
N ASP A 43 -10.86 -1.18 27.96
CA ASP A 43 -11.84 -1.79 28.87
C ASP A 43 -12.54 -2.97 28.19
N ILE A 44 -13.39 -3.67 28.95
CA ILE A 44 -14.16 -4.82 28.44
C ILE A 44 -15.07 -4.40 27.28
N ALA A 45 -15.65 -3.20 27.34
CA ALA A 45 -16.49 -2.66 26.28
C ALA A 45 -15.71 -2.42 24.97
N THR A 46 -14.45 -2.00 25.07
CA THR A 46 -13.52 -1.82 23.95
C THR A 46 -13.12 -3.18 23.37
N VAL A 47 -12.94 -4.21 24.20
CA VAL A 47 -12.70 -5.59 23.70
C VAL A 47 -13.91 -6.10 22.92
N GLN A 48 -15.13 -5.92 23.44
CA GLN A 48 -16.35 -6.34 22.75
C GLN A 48 -16.57 -5.56 21.45
N SER A 49 -16.26 -4.26 21.45
CA SER A 49 -16.38 -3.40 20.26
C SER A 49 -15.32 -3.74 19.21
N ALA A 50 -14.09 -4.03 19.63
CA ALA A 50 -13.00 -4.44 18.75
C ALA A 50 -13.23 -5.86 18.19
N ALA A 51 -13.76 -6.78 19.00
CA ALA A 51 -14.20 -8.10 18.53
C ALA A 51 -15.27 -7.96 17.44
N ARG A 52 -16.29 -7.10 17.65
CA ARG A 52 -17.30 -6.83 16.61
C ARG A 52 -16.71 -6.22 15.35
N ALA A 53 -15.70 -5.37 15.47
CA ALA A 53 -15.02 -4.76 14.33
C ALA A 53 -14.26 -5.78 13.46
N ILE A 54 -13.73 -6.86 14.06
CA ILE A 54 -13.08 -7.97 13.33
C ILE A 54 -14.07 -9.05 12.84
N GLY A 55 -15.37 -8.92 13.15
CA GLY A 55 -16.41 -9.87 12.73
C GLY A 55 -16.70 -10.98 13.75
N ALA A 56 -16.30 -10.80 15.01
CA ALA A 56 -16.61 -11.70 16.11
C ALA A 56 -17.57 -11.04 17.11
N ARG A 57 -18.54 -11.78 17.62
CA ARG A 57 -19.35 -11.33 18.76
C ARG A 57 -18.70 -11.86 20.03
N ALA A 58 -18.32 -10.96 20.92
CA ALA A 58 -17.78 -11.30 22.23
C ALA A 58 -18.80 -10.91 23.31
N GLU A 59 -19.30 -11.90 24.06
CA GLU A 59 -20.25 -11.72 25.15
C GLU A 59 -19.59 -12.15 26.47
N LEU A 60 -19.86 -11.39 27.53
CA LEU A 60 -19.33 -11.65 28.86
C LEU A 60 -20.36 -12.51 29.63
N ASP A 61 -20.00 -13.76 29.90
CA ASP A 61 -20.83 -14.70 30.65
C ASP A 61 -20.25 -14.95 32.04
N GLU A 62 -21.10 -15.08 33.05
CA GLU A 62 -20.72 -15.62 34.36
C GLU A 62 -20.65 -17.15 34.26
N VAL A 63 -19.46 -17.71 34.34
CA VAL A 63 -19.22 -19.15 34.12
C VAL A 63 -18.36 -19.69 35.25
N SER A 64 -18.85 -20.74 35.90
CA SER A 64 -18.07 -21.48 36.90
C SER A 64 -16.94 -22.27 36.23
N VAL A 65 -15.78 -22.38 36.90
CA VAL A 65 -14.59 -23.08 36.37
C VAL A 65 -14.91 -24.52 35.93
N HIS A 66 -15.85 -25.18 36.59
CA HIS A 66 -16.28 -26.55 36.30
C HIS A 66 -17.19 -26.65 35.04
N ASP A 67 -17.86 -25.56 34.66
CA ASP A 67 -18.76 -25.50 33.49
C ASP A 67 -18.06 -24.96 32.24
N MET A 68 -16.80 -24.53 32.35
CA MET A 68 -15.98 -24.11 31.23
C MET A 68 -15.68 -25.32 30.33
N ARG A 69 -16.39 -25.41 29.20
CA ARG A 69 -16.19 -26.49 28.22
C ARG A 69 -14.91 -26.29 27.42
N SER A 70 -13.95 -27.21 27.53
CA SER A 70 -12.85 -27.34 26.58
C SER A 70 -13.37 -27.92 25.25
N GLY A 71 -13.74 -27.06 24.30
CA GLY A 71 -14.16 -27.48 22.96
C GLY A 71 -15.23 -26.64 22.27
N GLY A 72 -15.64 -25.51 22.85
CA GLY A 72 -16.56 -24.52 22.24
C GLY A 72 -15.84 -23.28 21.69
N PRO A 73 -16.60 -22.28 21.17
CA PRO A 73 -16.06 -20.98 20.73
C PRO A 73 -15.09 -20.37 21.74
N ALA A 74 -14.02 -19.71 21.28
CA ALA A 74 -12.88 -19.33 22.13
C ALA A 74 -13.32 -18.60 23.41
N CYS A 75 -13.01 -19.20 24.56
CA CYS A 75 -13.34 -18.67 25.88
C CYS A 75 -12.09 -18.03 26.50
N PHE A 76 -12.15 -16.72 26.76
CA PHE A 76 -11.11 -16.00 27.50
C PHE A 76 -11.58 -15.78 28.93
N ALA A 77 -10.87 -16.34 29.89
CA ALA A 77 -11.10 -16.12 31.31
C ALA A 77 -10.54 -14.76 31.73
N LEU A 78 -11.32 -14.04 32.53
CA LEU A 78 -10.95 -12.75 33.08
C LEU A 78 -10.25 -12.97 34.43
N VAL A 79 -8.97 -12.63 34.50
CA VAL A 79 -8.08 -12.95 35.63
C VAL A 79 -7.52 -11.67 36.25
N ARG A 80 -7.43 -11.60 37.58
CA ARG A 80 -6.76 -10.50 38.29
C ARG A 80 -5.25 -10.60 38.11
N ALA A 81 -4.59 -9.49 37.81
CA ALA A 81 -3.13 -9.44 37.86
C ALA A 81 -2.66 -9.67 39.32
N SER A 82 -1.92 -10.73 39.58
CA SER A 82 -1.24 -10.94 40.87
C SER A 82 -0.18 -9.86 41.06
N GLN A 83 -0.22 -9.14 42.20
CA GLN A 83 0.88 -8.26 42.59
C GLN A 83 2.19 -9.07 42.66
N PRO A 84 3.33 -8.53 42.19
CA PRO A 84 4.61 -9.22 42.33
C PRO A 84 4.92 -9.38 43.82
N GLN A 85 5.01 -10.62 44.28
CA GLN A 85 5.51 -10.94 45.61
C GLN A 85 7.03 -10.71 45.61
N GLY A 86 7.48 -9.59 46.17
CA GLY A 86 8.90 -9.37 46.48
C GLY A 86 9.43 -7.97 46.16
N SER A 87 9.21 -7.02 47.06
CA SER A 87 10.20 -6.02 47.48
C SER A 87 9.58 -5.10 48.55
N ASP A 88 10.20 -5.02 49.72
CA ASP A 88 9.89 -4.04 50.77
C ASP A 88 9.69 -2.62 50.18
N PRO A 89 8.62 -1.89 50.54
CA PRO A 89 8.52 -0.48 50.22
C PRO A 89 9.10 0.39 51.36
N PRO A 90 10.18 1.17 51.15
CA PRO A 90 10.44 2.30 52.02
C PRO A 90 9.57 3.48 51.55
N HIS A 91 8.72 3.96 52.46
CA HIS A 91 7.89 5.17 52.39
C HIS A 91 6.57 5.09 51.61
N ALA A 92 5.52 4.63 52.32
CA ALA A 92 4.14 4.92 51.96
C ALA A 92 3.74 6.34 52.41
N ILE A 93 3.29 7.16 51.47
CA ILE A 93 2.56 8.41 51.72
C ILE A 93 1.08 8.03 51.98
N PRO A 94 0.47 8.38 53.13
CA PRO A 94 -0.93 8.05 53.40
C PRO A 94 -1.83 9.02 52.62
N GLY A 95 -2.53 8.52 51.59
CA GLY A 95 -3.52 9.30 50.84
C GLY A 95 -3.69 8.95 49.35
N ALA A 96 -2.90 8.03 48.78
CA ALA A 96 -3.12 7.58 47.40
C ALA A 96 -4.26 6.55 47.36
N GLY A 97 -5.37 6.91 46.72
CA GLY A 97 -6.47 6.00 46.42
C GLY A 97 -5.98 4.76 45.66
N ALA A 98 -6.65 3.64 45.90
CA ALA A 98 -6.33 2.33 45.31
C ALA A 98 -6.03 2.43 43.81
N ASP A 99 -4.86 1.93 43.39
CA ASP A 99 -4.54 1.73 41.97
C ASP A 99 -5.66 0.93 41.29
N PRO A 100 -6.07 1.29 40.07
CA PRO A 100 -7.15 0.59 39.38
C PRO A 100 -6.77 -0.89 39.18
N GLU A 101 -7.65 -1.78 39.60
CA GLU A 101 -7.49 -3.23 39.52
C GLU A 101 -7.34 -3.66 38.04
N VAL A 102 -6.09 -3.87 37.60
CA VAL A 102 -5.81 -4.23 36.19
C VAL A 102 -6.14 -5.69 35.96
N LEU A 103 -7.03 -5.93 35.01
CA LEU A 103 -7.42 -7.27 34.59
C LEU A 103 -6.58 -7.76 33.40
N ARG A 104 -6.43 -9.08 33.32
CA ARG A 104 -5.79 -9.79 32.21
C ARG A 104 -6.74 -10.80 31.60
N LEU A 105 -6.61 -11.02 30.31
CA LEU A 105 -7.38 -12.01 29.55
C LEU A 105 -6.50 -13.24 29.32
N MET A 106 -6.92 -14.40 29.85
CA MET A 106 -6.24 -15.67 29.64
C MET A 106 -7.13 -16.60 28.81
N ARG A 107 -6.61 -17.13 27.70
CA ARG A 107 -7.31 -18.16 26.93
C ARG A 107 -7.19 -19.49 27.64
N VAL A 108 -8.30 -20.19 27.82
CA VAL A 108 -8.31 -21.54 28.36
C VAL A 108 -8.28 -22.54 27.21
N GLU A 109 -7.19 -23.31 27.09
CA GLU A 109 -6.98 -24.26 25.99
C GLU A 109 -7.50 -25.65 26.35
N ARG A 110 -7.27 -26.08 27.60
CA ARG A 110 -7.72 -27.38 28.10
C ARG A 110 -7.94 -27.33 29.61
N ILE A 111 -8.98 -28.01 30.07
CA ILE A 111 -9.20 -28.27 31.49
C ILE A 111 -9.09 -29.78 31.69
N GLU A 112 -8.09 -30.20 32.47
CA GLU A 112 -7.92 -31.57 32.95
C GLU A 112 -8.30 -31.62 34.43
N HIS A 113 -8.64 -32.80 34.96
CA HIS A 113 -9.28 -32.98 36.28
C HIS A 113 -8.66 -32.21 37.46
N ASP A 114 -7.35 -31.86 37.41
CA ASP A 114 -6.65 -31.11 38.46
C ASP A 114 -5.81 -29.91 37.93
N ASN A 115 -5.74 -29.73 36.60
CA ASN A 115 -4.89 -28.72 35.96
C ASN A 115 -5.63 -27.98 34.83
N VAL A 116 -5.44 -26.66 34.77
CA VAL A 116 -5.95 -25.80 33.70
C VAL A 116 -4.77 -25.33 32.86
N VAL A 117 -4.82 -25.62 31.56
CA VAL A 117 -3.85 -25.13 30.59
C VAL A 117 -4.35 -23.79 30.07
N VAL A 118 -3.64 -22.73 30.45
CA VAL A 118 -3.96 -21.35 30.08
C VAL A 118 -2.83 -20.72 29.28
N ARG A 119 -3.22 -19.82 28.37
CA ARG A 119 -2.29 -18.99 27.63
C ARG A 119 -2.63 -17.52 27.84
N GLU A 120 -1.63 -16.74 28.22
CA GLU A 120 -1.78 -15.31 28.54
C GLU A 120 -1.13 -14.41 27.47
N SER A 121 -0.19 -14.95 26.70
CA SER A 121 0.54 -14.23 25.66
C SER A 121 1.04 -15.22 24.60
N ALA A 122 1.79 -14.75 23.61
CA ALA A 122 2.41 -15.57 22.57
C ALA A 122 3.43 -16.60 23.10
N ALA A 123 3.72 -16.59 24.41
CA ALA A 123 4.56 -17.56 25.10
C ALA A 123 3.94 -18.97 25.21
N GLU A 124 4.75 -19.95 25.63
CA GLU A 124 4.33 -21.34 25.85
C GLU A 124 3.15 -21.46 26.82
N PRO A 125 2.25 -22.45 26.63
CA PRO A 125 1.08 -22.61 27.49
C PRO A 125 1.52 -22.91 28.92
N MET A 126 0.88 -22.23 29.89
CA MET A 126 1.16 -22.41 31.30
C MET A 126 0.17 -23.38 31.92
N ASN A 127 0.68 -24.38 32.63
CA ASN A 127 -0.12 -25.31 33.40
C ASN A 127 -0.31 -24.73 34.81
N LEU A 128 -1.54 -24.36 35.15
CA LEU A 128 -1.91 -23.91 36.50
C LEU A 128 -2.72 -24.99 37.21
N SER A 129 -2.49 -25.17 38.51
CA SER A 129 -3.37 -26.00 39.33
C SER A 129 -4.75 -25.35 39.46
N LEU A 130 -5.79 -26.16 39.60
CA LEU A 130 -7.18 -25.67 39.67
C LEU A 130 -7.39 -24.69 40.84
N GLN A 131 -6.71 -24.91 41.97
CA GLN A 131 -6.71 -23.99 43.12
C GLN A 131 -6.01 -22.66 42.81
N GLY A 132 -4.86 -22.69 42.11
CA GLY A 132 -4.13 -21.49 41.71
C GLY A 132 -4.91 -20.65 40.70
N PHE A 133 -5.61 -21.30 39.76
CA PHE A 133 -6.48 -20.62 38.81
C PHE A 133 -7.72 -20.00 39.47
N ASN A 134 -8.37 -20.72 40.40
CA ASN A 134 -9.56 -20.21 41.09
C ASN A 134 -9.26 -19.00 41.99
N ALA A 135 -8.03 -18.87 42.51
CA ALA A 135 -7.59 -17.70 43.26
C ALA A 135 -7.45 -16.43 42.39
N LEU A 136 -7.21 -16.62 41.10
CA LEU A 136 -6.94 -15.57 40.11
C LEU A 136 -8.17 -15.24 39.25
N TYR A 137 -9.06 -16.21 39.07
CA TYR A 137 -10.27 -16.10 38.26
C TYR A 137 -11.33 -15.20 38.90
N THR A 138 -11.88 -14.27 38.11
CA THR A 138 -12.89 -13.32 38.61
C THR A 138 -14.34 -13.83 38.55
N GLY A 139 -14.57 -15.01 37.96
CA GLY A 139 -15.92 -15.57 37.76
C GLY A 139 -16.53 -15.31 36.38
N TYR A 140 -15.87 -14.48 35.55
CA TYR A 140 -16.39 -14.09 34.23
C TYR A 140 -15.50 -14.60 33.09
N ALA A 141 -16.14 -15.07 32.03
CA ALA A 141 -15.49 -15.50 30.80
C ALA A 141 -16.07 -14.75 29.60
N LEU A 142 -15.20 -14.35 28.67
CA LEU A 142 -15.58 -13.79 27.39
C LEU A 142 -15.70 -14.91 26.37
N ARG A 143 -16.93 -15.18 25.91
CA ARG A 143 -17.22 -16.15 24.86
C ARG A 143 -17.21 -15.46 23.51
N THR A 144 -16.47 -15.97 22.53
CA THR A 144 -16.40 -15.36 21.20
C THR A 144 -16.94 -16.25 20.08
N GLU A 145 -17.98 -15.81 19.41
CA GLU A 145 -18.63 -16.51 18.30
C GLU A 145 -18.53 -15.70 17.00
N PRO A 146 -18.53 -16.32 15.81
CA PRO A 146 -18.52 -15.59 14.55
C PRO A 146 -19.81 -14.80 14.38
N ASP A 147 -19.72 -13.50 14.08
CA ASP A 147 -20.89 -12.66 13.82
C ASP A 147 -21.34 -12.88 12.36
N GLY A 148 -22.35 -13.75 12.19
CA GLY A 148 -22.76 -14.27 10.87
C GLY A 148 -23.06 -13.22 9.80
N ALA A 149 -23.55 -12.04 10.20
CA ALA A 149 -23.87 -10.94 9.26
C ALA A 149 -22.61 -10.22 8.71
N ARG A 150 -21.46 -10.35 9.39
CA ARG A 150 -20.22 -9.63 9.03
C ARG A 150 -19.09 -10.57 8.63
N ALA A 151 -19.16 -11.84 9.02
CA ALA A 151 -18.29 -12.90 8.50
C ALA A 151 -18.43 -13.07 6.97
N GLU A 152 -19.65 -12.94 6.41
CA GLU A 152 -19.86 -12.95 4.96
C GLU A 152 -19.26 -11.71 4.26
N ALA A 153 -19.34 -10.53 4.90
CA ALA A 153 -18.71 -9.31 4.38
C ALA A 153 -17.17 -9.31 4.53
N ALA A 154 -16.65 -10.01 5.53
CA ALA A 154 -15.21 -10.17 5.78
C ALA A 154 -14.56 -11.23 4.87
N HIS A 155 -15.34 -12.20 4.37
CA HIS A 155 -14.87 -13.19 3.39
C HIS A 155 -14.54 -12.53 2.02
N ASP A 156 -15.09 -11.35 1.75
CA ASP A 156 -14.75 -10.51 0.58
C ASP A 156 -13.45 -9.69 0.79
N ILE A 157 -12.86 -9.72 1.99
CA ILE A 157 -11.64 -8.97 2.40
C ILE A 157 -10.37 -9.83 2.25
N ASP A 158 -10.49 -11.13 1.94
CA ASP A 158 -9.36 -12.02 1.61
C ASP A 158 -8.70 -11.72 0.25
N ALA A 159 -9.09 -10.62 -0.40
CA ALA A 159 -8.29 -10.05 -1.47
C ALA A 159 -7.01 -9.44 -0.86
N PRO A 160 -5.80 -9.92 -1.22
CA PRO A 160 -4.55 -9.31 -0.77
C PRO A 160 -4.59 -7.80 -1.06
N PRO A 161 -3.95 -6.95 -0.22
CA PRO A 161 -4.06 -5.49 -0.33
C PRO A 161 -3.86 -5.12 -1.78
N ARG A 162 -4.94 -4.64 -2.44
CA ARG A 162 -4.94 -4.35 -3.87
C ARG A 162 -3.79 -3.40 -4.12
N ARG A 163 -2.67 -3.95 -4.63
CA ARG A 163 -1.57 -3.17 -5.18
C ARG A 163 -2.22 -2.15 -6.09
N PHE A 164 -1.92 -0.86 -5.91
CA PHE A 164 -2.40 0.20 -6.80
C PHE A 164 -2.25 -0.27 -8.24
N GLY A 165 -3.37 -0.68 -8.83
CA GLY A 165 -3.36 -1.46 -10.06
C GLY A 165 -3.42 -0.50 -11.21
N LEU A 166 -2.27 -0.21 -11.84
CA LEU A 166 -2.18 0.61 -13.06
C LEU A 166 -3.16 0.16 -14.17
N HIS A 167 -3.69 -1.07 -14.06
CA HIS A 167 -4.74 -1.61 -14.92
C HIS A 167 -6.00 -0.72 -15.03
N TRP A 168 -6.44 -0.08 -13.93
CA TRP A 168 -7.60 0.83 -14.01
C TRP A 168 -7.26 2.09 -14.82
N PHE A 169 -6.03 2.60 -14.69
CA PHE A 169 -5.54 3.77 -15.44
C PHE A 169 -5.38 3.46 -16.93
N VAL A 170 -4.81 2.29 -17.25
CA VAL A 170 -4.69 1.79 -18.62
C VAL A 170 -6.08 1.66 -19.26
N ARG A 171 -7.09 1.18 -18.53
CA ARG A 171 -8.46 1.08 -19.06
C ARG A 171 -9.09 2.44 -19.36
N GLU A 172 -8.88 3.45 -18.51
CA GLU A 172 -9.38 4.80 -18.77
C GLU A 172 -8.61 5.47 -19.93
N LEU A 173 -7.31 5.21 -20.05
CA LEU A 173 -6.48 5.64 -21.17
C LEU A 173 -7.00 5.09 -22.50
N LEU A 174 -7.29 3.79 -22.55
CA LEU A 174 -7.86 3.11 -23.73
C LEU A 174 -9.27 3.60 -24.12
N ARG A 175 -9.91 4.45 -23.31
CA ARG A 175 -11.20 5.06 -23.67
C ARG A 175 -11.04 6.15 -24.72
N TYR A 176 -9.88 6.83 -24.78
CA TYR A 176 -9.60 7.96 -25.68
C TYR A 176 -8.79 7.57 -26.93
N ARG A 177 -9.17 6.46 -27.60
CA ARG A 177 -8.41 5.84 -28.70
C ARG A 177 -8.14 6.76 -29.89
N SER A 178 -9.06 7.68 -30.19
CA SER A 178 -8.89 8.63 -31.31
C SER A 178 -7.70 9.54 -31.09
N VAL A 179 -7.54 10.09 -29.87
CA VAL A 179 -6.42 10.99 -29.57
C VAL A 179 -5.10 10.22 -29.59
N TRP A 180 -5.08 8.99 -29.06
CA TRP A 180 -3.90 8.14 -29.12
C TRP A 180 -3.47 7.78 -30.53
N ARG A 181 -4.44 7.53 -31.43
CA ARG A 181 -4.15 7.30 -32.84
C ARG A 181 -3.47 8.52 -33.46
N ASP A 182 -3.98 9.72 -33.20
CA ASP A 182 -3.45 10.94 -33.79
C ASP A 182 -2.05 11.28 -33.22
N VAL A 183 -1.82 11.05 -31.92
CA VAL A 183 -0.50 11.14 -31.27
C VAL A 183 0.48 10.12 -31.85
N LEU A 184 0.05 8.87 -32.05
CA LEU A 184 0.87 7.81 -32.63
C LEU A 184 1.22 8.12 -34.09
N LEU A 185 0.28 8.69 -34.85
CA LEU A 185 0.50 9.11 -36.23
C LEU A 185 1.51 10.27 -36.29
N ALA A 186 1.38 11.26 -35.42
CA ALA A 186 2.34 12.35 -35.29
C ALA A 186 3.73 11.82 -34.93
N ALA A 187 3.82 10.91 -33.95
CA ALA A 187 5.08 10.26 -33.57
C ALA A 187 5.71 9.48 -34.72
N LEU A 188 4.91 8.76 -35.52
CA LEU A 188 5.38 8.05 -36.71
C LEU A 188 6.02 9.01 -37.73
N PHE A 189 5.37 10.12 -38.05
CA PHE A 189 5.91 11.09 -39.00
C PHE A 189 7.15 11.81 -38.47
N ILE A 190 7.17 12.18 -37.18
CA ILE A 190 8.37 12.74 -36.54
C ILE A 190 9.52 11.76 -36.65
N GLN A 191 9.26 10.48 -36.38
CA GLN A 191 10.28 9.45 -36.41
C GLN A 191 10.79 9.16 -37.84
N LEU A 192 9.91 9.16 -38.84
CA LEU A 192 10.29 9.07 -40.25
C LEU A 192 11.19 10.24 -40.65
N VAL A 193 10.84 11.47 -40.26
CA VAL A 193 11.67 12.66 -40.50
C VAL A 193 13.01 12.58 -39.77
N ALA A 194 13.04 12.02 -38.56
CA ALA A 194 14.29 11.78 -37.84
C ALA A 194 15.23 10.84 -38.60
N LEU A 195 14.68 9.88 -39.36
CA LEU A 195 15.43 8.97 -40.21
C LEU A 195 15.92 9.62 -41.52
N LEU A 196 15.26 10.68 -42.00
CA LEU A 196 15.73 11.44 -43.17
C LEU A 196 17.10 12.07 -42.91
N VAL A 197 17.38 12.51 -41.69
CA VAL A 197 18.66 13.18 -41.34
C VAL A 197 19.88 12.29 -41.63
N PRO A 198 20.01 11.06 -41.08
CA PRO A 198 21.16 10.20 -41.39
C PRO A 198 21.22 9.78 -42.86
N LEU A 199 20.07 9.53 -43.50
CA LEU A 199 20.01 9.17 -44.92
C LEU A 199 20.51 10.32 -45.82
N LEU A 200 20.04 11.54 -45.58
CA LEU A 200 20.48 12.71 -46.34
C LEU A 200 21.93 13.07 -46.04
N THR A 201 22.38 12.88 -44.79
CA THR A 201 23.80 13.02 -44.43
C THR A 201 24.68 12.04 -45.20
N GLN A 202 24.25 10.79 -45.33
CA GLN A 202 24.92 9.81 -46.18
C GLN A 202 25.00 10.28 -47.64
N VAL A 203 23.89 10.78 -48.21
CA VAL A 203 23.90 11.32 -49.59
C VAL A 203 24.83 12.51 -49.74
N ILE A 204 24.91 13.40 -48.75
CA ILE A 204 25.85 14.52 -48.74
C ILE A 204 27.29 13.98 -48.81
N ILE A 205 27.64 13.03 -47.96
CA ILE A 205 29.00 12.45 -47.91
C ILE A 205 29.32 11.74 -49.22
N ASP A 206 28.46 10.82 -49.65
CA ASP A 206 28.76 9.91 -50.76
C ASP A 206 28.70 10.62 -52.12
N LYS A 207 27.71 11.50 -52.32
CA LYS A 207 27.47 12.15 -53.62
C LYS A 207 27.96 13.59 -53.67
N VAL A 208 27.57 14.43 -52.70
CA VAL A 208 27.80 15.88 -52.79
C VAL A 208 29.27 16.20 -52.58
N ILE A 209 29.90 15.65 -51.56
CA ILE A 209 31.32 15.90 -51.25
C ILE A 209 32.20 15.28 -52.34
N THR A 210 31.92 14.05 -52.76
CA THR A 210 32.70 13.34 -53.78
C THR A 210 32.63 14.02 -55.16
N HIS A 211 31.46 14.48 -55.59
CA HIS A 211 31.26 15.06 -56.94
C HIS A 211 31.22 16.59 -56.97
N ARG A 212 31.37 17.27 -55.82
CA ARG A 212 31.26 18.73 -55.65
C ARG A 212 30.00 19.36 -56.28
N THR A 213 28.86 18.67 -56.20
CA THR A 213 27.60 19.14 -56.81
C THR A 213 26.83 20.09 -55.90
N LEU A 214 27.13 21.39 -55.98
CA LEU A 214 26.48 22.42 -55.14
C LEU A 214 24.96 22.51 -55.31
N ASN A 215 24.44 22.22 -56.50
CA ASN A 215 23.00 22.26 -56.74
C ASN A 215 22.25 21.18 -55.93
N THR A 216 22.82 19.96 -55.85
CA THR A 216 22.30 18.87 -55.02
C THR A 216 22.35 19.24 -53.53
N LEU A 217 23.42 19.92 -53.10
CA LEU A 217 23.55 20.40 -51.71
C LEU A 217 22.43 21.37 -51.33
N LEU A 218 22.14 22.36 -52.18
CA LEU A 218 21.08 23.33 -51.93
C LEU A 218 19.70 22.66 -51.83
N VAL A 219 19.42 21.68 -52.70
CA VAL A 219 18.17 20.91 -52.64
C VAL A 219 18.07 20.11 -51.34
N ILE A 220 19.14 19.41 -50.94
CA ILE A 220 19.15 18.65 -49.68
C ILE A 220 19.00 19.59 -48.47
N ALA A 221 19.66 20.75 -48.49
CA ALA A 221 19.54 21.76 -47.45
C ALA A 221 18.11 22.29 -47.33
N ALA A 222 17.44 22.56 -48.46
CA ALA A 222 16.03 22.98 -48.47
C ALA A 222 15.11 21.89 -47.93
N VAL A 223 15.34 20.63 -48.30
CA VAL A 223 14.58 19.48 -47.76
C VAL A 223 14.79 19.33 -46.25
N LEU A 224 16.03 19.43 -45.76
CA LEU A 224 16.34 19.38 -44.33
C LEU A 224 15.71 20.55 -43.55
N ALA A 225 15.74 21.76 -44.11
CA ALA A 225 15.11 22.92 -43.49
C ALA A 225 13.58 22.72 -43.38
N MET A 226 12.93 22.30 -44.47
CA MET A 226 11.50 22.00 -44.48
C MET A 226 11.14 20.86 -43.52
N ALA A 227 11.92 19.78 -43.53
CA ALA A 227 11.73 18.64 -42.65
C ALA A 227 11.87 19.02 -41.17
N THR A 228 12.83 19.89 -40.84
CA THR A 228 13.01 20.41 -39.47
C THR A 228 11.80 21.22 -39.01
N VAL A 229 11.30 22.14 -39.86
CA VAL A 229 10.11 22.94 -39.55
C VAL A 229 8.87 22.04 -39.39
N PHE A 230 8.70 21.07 -40.28
CA PHE A 230 7.60 20.12 -40.23
C PHE A 230 7.65 19.23 -38.97
N SER A 231 8.83 18.73 -38.61
CA SER A 231 9.05 17.95 -37.38
C SER A 231 8.76 18.79 -36.14
N ALA A 232 9.17 20.06 -36.11
CA ALA A 232 8.87 20.98 -35.02
C ALA A 232 7.35 21.20 -34.86
N ALA A 233 6.64 21.42 -35.97
CA ALA A 233 5.19 21.58 -35.96
C ALA A 233 4.46 20.31 -35.47
N LEU A 234 4.86 19.13 -35.96
CA LEU A 234 4.30 17.86 -35.49
C LEU A 234 4.62 17.60 -34.01
N SER A 235 5.83 17.93 -33.56
CA SER A 235 6.21 17.80 -32.15
C SER A 235 5.35 18.70 -31.26
N TRP A 236 5.06 19.93 -31.71
CA TRP A 236 4.15 20.83 -31.01
C TRP A 236 2.72 20.28 -30.94
N ILE A 237 2.18 19.77 -32.05
CA ILE A 237 0.86 19.12 -32.09
C ILE A 237 0.83 17.92 -31.13
N ARG A 238 1.86 17.06 -31.18
CA ARG A 238 1.99 15.89 -30.31
C ARG A 238 1.99 16.30 -28.83
N GLN A 239 2.80 17.28 -28.44
CA GLN A 239 2.86 17.79 -27.07
C GLN A 239 1.53 18.38 -26.62
N HIS A 240 0.88 19.17 -27.49
CA HIS A 240 -0.42 19.74 -27.19
C HIS A 240 -1.49 18.67 -26.96
N LEU A 241 -1.54 17.63 -27.80
CA LEU A 241 -2.47 16.51 -27.66
C LEU A 241 -2.21 15.72 -26.37
N VAL A 242 -0.95 15.46 -26.02
CA VAL A 242 -0.59 14.77 -24.77
C VAL A 242 -1.00 15.61 -23.55
N LEU A 243 -0.71 16.91 -23.54
CA LEU A 243 -1.09 17.82 -22.44
C LEU A 243 -2.61 17.96 -22.30
N HIS A 244 -3.33 18.14 -23.41
CA HIS A 244 -4.78 18.26 -23.39
C HIS A 244 -5.46 16.95 -22.92
N THR A 245 -4.89 15.80 -23.27
CA THR A 245 -5.41 14.50 -22.83
C THR A 245 -5.07 14.23 -21.37
N GLY A 246 -3.86 14.60 -20.94
CA GLY A 246 -3.44 14.53 -19.53
C GLY A 246 -4.41 15.27 -18.63
N THR A 247 -4.62 16.57 -18.88
CA THR A 247 -5.54 17.41 -18.08
C THR A 247 -6.96 16.86 -17.98
N ARG A 248 -7.49 16.23 -19.04
CA ARG A 248 -8.80 15.55 -19.01
C ARG A 248 -8.77 14.30 -18.14
N ILE A 249 -7.80 13.42 -18.36
CA ILE A 249 -7.64 12.18 -17.57
C ILE A 249 -7.58 12.52 -16.10
N ASP A 250 -6.95 13.64 -15.77
CA ASP A 250 -6.71 13.95 -14.39
C ASP A 250 -7.66 14.94 -13.69
N SER A 251 -8.60 15.52 -14.45
CA SER A 251 -9.87 16.00 -13.91
C SER A 251 -10.79 14.86 -13.41
N VAL A 252 -10.86 13.74 -14.16
CA VAL A 252 -11.67 12.56 -13.79
C VAL A 252 -11.07 11.84 -12.58
N LEU A 253 -9.75 11.85 -12.49
CA LEU A 253 -9.03 11.19 -11.42
C LEU A 253 -8.98 12.00 -10.13
N GLY A 254 -8.75 13.31 -10.25
CA GLY A 254 -8.86 14.24 -9.13
C GLY A 254 -10.22 14.15 -8.45
N ALA A 255 -11.30 14.04 -9.23
CA ALA A 255 -12.65 13.88 -8.70
C ALA A 255 -12.84 12.61 -7.86
N HIS A 256 -12.36 11.44 -8.33
CA HIS A 256 -12.47 10.18 -7.58
C HIS A 256 -11.64 10.19 -6.29
N VAL A 257 -10.43 10.74 -6.33
CA VAL A 257 -9.56 10.84 -5.14
C VAL A 257 -10.16 11.82 -4.14
N PHE A 258 -10.67 12.96 -4.61
CA PHE A 258 -11.30 13.96 -3.77
C PHE A 258 -12.61 13.46 -3.15
N GLU A 259 -13.44 12.75 -3.93
CA GLU A 259 -14.67 12.13 -3.43
C GLU A 259 -14.37 11.05 -2.37
N HIS A 260 -13.33 10.25 -2.56
CA HIS A 260 -12.91 9.26 -1.57
C HIS A 260 -12.37 9.91 -0.28
N LEU A 261 -11.62 11.01 -0.41
CA LEU A 261 -11.14 11.79 0.74
C LEU A 261 -12.31 12.45 1.51
N LEU A 262 -13.34 12.93 0.83
CA LEU A 262 -14.52 13.53 1.47
C LEU A 262 -15.44 12.52 2.15
N ARG A 263 -15.39 11.24 1.75
CA ARG A 263 -16.15 10.15 2.39
C ARG A 263 -15.46 9.57 3.64
N LEU A 264 -14.27 10.05 3.98
CA LEU A 264 -13.55 9.57 5.17
C LEU A 264 -14.15 10.18 6.46
N PRO A 265 -14.35 9.38 7.52
CA PRO A 265 -14.95 9.85 8.77
C PRO A 265 -14.13 11.01 9.38
N ALA A 266 -14.81 12.03 9.93
CA ALA A 266 -14.18 13.24 10.48
C ALA A 266 -13.05 12.96 11.50
N ARG A 267 -13.14 11.84 12.23
CA ARG A 267 -12.12 11.36 13.18
C ARG A 267 -10.73 11.11 12.54
N TYR A 268 -10.67 10.85 11.22
CA TYR A 268 -9.42 10.69 10.48
C TYR A 268 -8.64 12.01 10.33
N PHE A 269 -9.35 13.14 10.28
CA PHE A 269 -8.76 14.47 10.08
C PHE A 269 -8.32 15.13 11.40
N GLU A 270 -8.85 14.69 12.54
CA GLU A 270 -8.50 15.23 13.87
C GLU A 270 -7.09 14.83 14.34
N HIS A 271 -6.50 13.76 13.79
CA HIS A 271 -5.24 13.17 14.28
C HIS A 271 -4.05 13.28 13.30
N ARG A 272 -4.20 14.01 12.18
CA ARG A 272 -3.12 14.24 11.22
C ARG A 272 -2.94 15.73 10.93
N THR A 273 -1.69 16.19 11.03
CA THR A 273 -1.31 17.54 10.60
C THR A 273 -1.67 17.75 9.14
N THR A 274 -2.28 18.90 8.83
CA THR A 274 -2.70 19.31 7.48
C THR A 274 -1.57 19.13 6.46
N GLY A 275 -0.31 19.30 6.88
CA GLY A 275 0.89 19.08 6.05
C GLY A 275 1.09 17.65 5.54
N VAL A 276 0.76 16.60 6.31
CA VAL A 276 0.89 15.19 5.86
C VAL A 276 -0.19 14.83 4.83
N LEU A 277 -1.37 15.44 4.95
CA LEU A 277 -2.46 15.26 3.99
C LEU A 277 -2.14 15.99 2.67
N VAL A 278 -1.61 17.21 2.75
CA VAL A 278 -1.12 17.97 1.59
C VAL A 278 0.04 17.26 0.90
N ALA A 279 0.99 16.70 1.65
CA ALA A 279 2.10 15.92 1.09
C ALA A 279 1.64 14.66 0.36
N ARG A 280 0.58 13.98 0.86
CA ARG A 280 -0.01 12.83 0.17
C ARG A 280 -0.79 13.23 -1.08
N LEU A 281 -1.53 14.33 -1.04
CA LEU A 281 -2.18 14.91 -2.22
C LEU A 281 -1.14 15.25 -3.30
N HIS A 282 -0.04 15.89 -2.93
CA HIS A 282 1.08 16.15 -3.84
C HIS A 282 1.72 14.87 -4.38
N GLY A 283 1.84 13.81 -3.57
CA GLY A 283 2.33 12.51 -4.02
C GLY A 283 1.41 11.89 -5.09
N VAL A 284 0.09 12.01 -4.93
CA VAL A 284 -0.88 11.56 -5.93
C VAL A 284 -0.78 12.38 -7.22
N GLU A 285 -0.66 13.71 -7.11
CA GLU A 285 -0.47 14.61 -8.26
C GLU A 285 0.84 14.28 -9.01
N THR A 286 1.93 13.99 -8.28
CA THR A 286 3.21 13.60 -8.88
C THR A 286 3.12 12.26 -9.62
N ILE A 287 2.43 11.28 -9.05
CA ILE A 287 2.21 9.98 -9.70
C ILE A 287 1.37 10.14 -10.97
N ARG A 288 0.34 10.99 -10.90
CA ARG A 288 -0.52 11.38 -12.03
C ARG A 288 0.30 12.02 -13.15
N ASP A 289 1.07 13.07 -12.85
CA ASP A 289 1.90 13.77 -13.83
C ASP A 289 2.92 12.84 -14.50
N PHE A 290 3.51 11.93 -13.72
CA PHE A 290 4.42 10.92 -14.26
C PHE A 290 3.71 9.94 -15.21
N LEU A 291 2.52 9.45 -14.84
CA LEU A 291 1.73 8.51 -15.63
C LEU A 291 1.17 9.15 -16.91
N ALA A 292 0.60 10.35 -16.80
CA ALA A 292 -0.07 11.06 -17.89
C ALA A 292 0.91 11.84 -18.80
N GLY A 293 2.14 12.10 -18.34
CA GLY A 293 3.17 12.76 -19.13
C GLY A 293 4.25 11.81 -19.63
N ALA A 294 5.24 11.56 -18.76
CA ALA A 294 6.49 10.90 -19.13
C ALA A 294 6.32 9.42 -19.48
N ALA A 295 5.60 8.66 -18.65
CA ALA A 295 5.42 7.22 -18.84
C ALA A 295 4.64 6.91 -20.12
N LEU A 296 3.61 7.72 -20.39
CA LEU A 296 2.80 7.60 -21.60
C LEU A 296 3.58 7.93 -22.86
N THR A 297 4.35 9.02 -22.86
CA THR A 297 5.21 9.39 -23.99
C THR A 297 6.22 8.27 -24.27
N LEU A 298 6.84 7.73 -23.22
CA LEU A 298 7.75 6.60 -23.33
C LEU A 298 7.07 5.37 -23.96
N LEU A 299 5.84 5.06 -23.55
CA LEU A 299 5.08 3.93 -24.09
C LEU A 299 4.77 4.10 -25.59
N ILE A 300 4.48 5.33 -26.02
CA ILE A 300 4.20 5.67 -27.42
C ILE A 300 5.47 5.65 -28.26
N ASP A 301 6.60 6.07 -27.69
CA ASP A 301 7.90 6.09 -28.37
C ASP A 301 8.56 4.70 -28.43
N LEU A 302 8.21 3.80 -27.50
CA LEU A 302 8.73 2.43 -27.40
C LEU A 302 8.66 1.62 -28.71
N PRO A 303 7.53 1.53 -29.44
CA PRO A 303 7.49 0.82 -30.73
C PRO A 303 8.48 1.39 -31.75
N PHE A 304 8.68 2.70 -31.78
CA PHE A 304 9.61 3.35 -32.70
C PHE A 304 11.08 3.08 -32.35
N MET A 305 11.39 2.89 -31.07
CA MET A 305 12.70 2.43 -30.63
C MET A 305 13.07 1.09 -31.28
N PHE A 306 12.12 0.13 -31.36
CA PHE A 306 12.37 -1.15 -32.03
C PHE A 306 12.57 -0.99 -33.54
N VAL A 307 11.81 -0.10 -34.19
CA VAL A 307 12.01 0.22 -35.61
C VAL A 307 13.41 0.79 -35.85
N PHE A 308 13.88 1.71 -35.00
CA PHE A 308 15.24 2.26 -35.08
C PHE A 308 16.31 1.19 -34.87
N ALA A 309 16.14 0.34 -33.86
CA ALA A 309 17.05 -0.77 -33.61
C ALA A 309 17.10 -1.75 -34.80
N ALA A 310 15.95 -2.06 -35.42
CA ALA A 310 15.89 -2.94 -36.60
C ALA A 310 16.59 -2.33 -37.82
N ILE A 311 16.39 -1.04 -38.08
CA ILE A 311 17.07 -0.34 -39.18
C ILE A 311 18.57 -0.28 -38.91
N MET A 312 18.98 0.08 -37.68
CA MET A 312 20.39 0.11 -37.32
C MET A 312 21.04 -1.27 -37.45
N TYR A 313 20.33 -2.34 -37.06
CA TYR A 313 20.79 -3.72 -37.22
C TYR A 313 20.99 -4.09 -38.69
N TYR A 314 20.07 -3.66 -39.57
CA TYR A 314 20.20 -3.84 -41.01
C TYR A 314 21.44 -3.13 -41.58
N TYR A 315 21.77 -1.95 -41.08
CA TYR A 315 22.99 -1.21 -41.49
C TYR A 315 24.28 -1.87 -40.95
N SER A 316 24.31 -2.22 -39.67
CA SER A 316 25.48 -2.85 -39.05
C SER A 316 25.11 -3.53 -37.72
N PRO A 317 25.18 -4.87 -37.65
CA PRO A 317 24.95 -5.61 -36.41
C PRO A 317 25.94 -5.26 -35.30
N THR A 318 27.20 -4.97 -35.65
CA THR A 318 28.26 -4.69 -34.68
C THR A 318 28.06 -3.33 -34.01
N LEU A 319 27.80 -2.27 -34.78
CA LEU A 319 27.50 -0.95 -34.22
C LEU A 319 26.20 -0.97 -33.41
N THR A 320 25.22 -1.77 -33.84
CA THR A 320 23.98 -1.97 -33.09
C THR A 320 24.22 -2.60 -31.73
N ALA A 321 25.03 -3.66 -31.66
CA ALA A 321 25.37 -4.31 -30.40
C ALA A 321 26.10 -3.35 -29.44
N ILE A 322 27.01 -2.52 -29.96
CA ILE A 322 27.70 -1.50 -29.16
C ILE A 322 26.70 -0.47 -28.62
N ALA A 323 25.83 0.08 -29.46
CA ALA A 323 24.83 1.06 -29.07
C ALA A 323 23.85 0.50 -28.01
N LEU A 324 23.36 -0.73 -28.19
CA LEU A 324 22.52 -1.41 -27.20
C LEU A 324 23.28 -1.70 -25.90
N GLY A 325 24.58 -2.02 -25.97
CA GLY A 325 25.43 -2.19 -24.80
C GLY A 325 25.58 -0.90 -23.99
N VAL A 326 25.78 0.24 -24.66
CA VAL A 326 25.81 1.57 -24.02
C VAL A 326 24.46 1.89 -23.38
N LEU A 327 23.35 1.63 -24.09
CA LEU A 327 22.00 1.82 -23.54
C LEU A 327 21.77 0.97 -22.28
N ALA A 328 22.16 -0.31 -22.32
CA ALA A 328 22.05 -1.22 -21.18
C ALA A 328 22.89 -0.74 -19.98
N LEU A 329 24.11 -0.24 -20.24
CA LEU A 329 24.96 0.34 -19.21
C LEU A 329 24.34 1.59 -18.58
N LEU A 330 23.75 2.48 -19.38
CA LEU A 330 23.05 3.67 -18.87
C LEU A 330 21.86 3.29 -17.98
N VAL A 331 21.08 2.30 -18.40
CA VAL A 331 19.95 1.78 -17.60
C VAL A 331 20.46 1.17 -16.29
N ALA A 332 21.51 0.34 -16.34
CA ALA A 332 22.10 -0.26 -15.15
C ALA A 332 22.65 0.79 -14.18
N LEU A 333 23.34 1.81 -14.69
CA LEU A 333 23.83 2.93 -13.88
C LEU A 333 22.68 3.70 -13.25
N SER A 334 21.62 4.00 -14.00
CA SER A 334 20.43 4.69 -13.47
C SER A 334 19.80 3.88 -12.34
N LEU A 335 19.55 2.58 -12.56
CA LEU A 335 18.98 1.68 -11.54
C LEU A 335 19.88 1.52 -10.31
N GLY A 336 21.21 1.64 -10.46
CA GLY A 336 22.16 1.60 -9.35
C GLY A 336 22.24 2.92 -8.57
N VAL A 337 22.26 4.07 -9.25
CA VAL A 337 22.46 5.39 -8.64
C VAL A 337 21.18 5.90 -7.98
N THR A 338 20.01 5.73 -8.61
CA THR A 338 18.72 6.20 -8.08
C THR A 338 18.42 5.73 -6.64
N PRO A 339 18.56 4.44 -6.27
CA PRO A 339 18.32 4.01 -4.89
C PRO A 339 19.36 4.56 -3.91
N VAL A 340 20.61 4.75 -4.34
CA VAL A 340 21.67 5.32 -3.50
C VAL A 340 21.39 6.79 -3.20
N LEU A 341 20.95 7.56 -4.19
CA LEU A 341 20.60 8.95 -4.02
C LEU A 341 19.37 9.11 -3.11
N ARG A 342 18.35 8.26 -3.31
CA ARG A 342 17.14 8.26 -2.48
C ARG A 342 17.46 7.98 -1.00
N ARG A 343 18.33 7.00 -0.72
CA ARG A 343 18.80 6.70 0.65
C ARG A 343 19.55 7.86 1.31
N ARG A 344 20.13 8.79 0.54
CA ARG A 344 20.85 9.96 1.08
C ARG A 344 19.93 11.15 1.34
N ILE A 345 18.82 11.26 0.61
CA ILE A 345 17.82 12.33 0.77
C ILE A 345 16.86 12.01 1.92
N ASP A 346 16.58 10.73 2.17
CA ASP A 346 15.72 10.27 3.27
C ASP A 346 16.41 10.25 4.66
N ARG A 347 17.62 10.83 4.79
CA ARG A 347 18.36 11.01 6.06
C ARG A 347 18.37 12.47 6.47
#